data_AF-A0A1F5X3I8-F1
#
_entry.id   AF-A0A1F5X3I8-F1
#
_cell.length_a   1.000
_cell.length_b   1.000
_cell.length_c   1.000
_cell.angle_alpha   90.00
_cell.angle_beta   90.00
_cell.angle_gamma   90.00
#
_symmetry.space_group_name_H-M   'P 1'
#
loop_
_entity.id
_entity.type
_entity.pdbx_description
1 polymer ?
#
loop_
_entity_poly.entity_id
_entity_poly.type
_entity_poly.pdbx_seq_one_letter_code
_entity_poly.pdbx_strand_id
1 'polypeptide(L)'
;MSLLVSIICRLCGSDFQVDPKTFGALGLRGVPKKCPSCCDKKQERPPEATVINRQCLQDFPAVRVCLPENLFAPFKAQNDDRPCLRAVIKGSSLGRGASWSGRLDIYCLAEKLPSVARVRVMEVTHVSGQRRMERHKDAEGAVPGVSLSHPGQPTRTVEVEYSPTYTYLVLEPTGEEPLAALIFTSVNYKTTLKGFGRQWYASLDTSAALWVRELSSSARSGRFGAYGAVAVVDEGHLVIAKQWGDIESHTAFSGDKKEVVEG
;
A
#
# COMPACT_ATOMS: atom_id res chain seq x y z
N MET A 1 7.65 -18.15 -14.17
CA MET A 1 8.82 -18.05 -13.27
C MET A 1 9.80 -17.02 -13.83
N SER A 2 9.95 -15.89 -13.14
CA SER A 2 10.94 -14.85 -13.46
C SER A 2 12.34 -15.34 -13.07
N LEU A 3 13.27 -15.43 -14.02
CA LEU A 3 14.67 -15.76 -13.74
C LEU A 3 15.39 -14.46 -13.36
N LEU A 4 15.52 -14.23 -12.05
CA LEU A 4 16.31 -13.11 -11.55
C LEU A 4 17.80 -13.37 -11.81
N VAL A 5 18.44 -12.42 -12.47
CA VAL A 5 19.88 -12.43 -12.77
C VAL A 5 20.56 -11.49 -11.79
N SER A 6 21.62 -11.95 -11.13
CA SER A 6 22.46 -11.09 -10.28
C SER A 6 23.48 -10.34 -11.11
N ILE A 7 23.64 -9.05 -10.85
CA ILE A 7 24.51 -8.13 -11.59
C ILE A 7 25.32 -7.30 -10.61
N ILE A 8 26.57 -7.04 -10.97
CA ILE A 8 27.48 -6.22 -10.18
C ILE A 8 27.37 -4.76 -10.62
N CYS A 9 27.15 -3.88 -9.65
CA CYS A 9 27.14 -2.44 -9.86
C CYS A 9 28.51 -1.92 -10.29
N ARG A 10 28.60 -1.22 -11.43
CA ARG A 10 29.87 -0.64 -11.92
C ARG A 10 30.39 0.54 -11.10
N LEU A 11 29.60 1.09 -10.18
CA LEU A 11 29.99 2.23 -9.36
C LEU A 11 30.47 1.84 -7.97
N CYS A 12 29.76 0.95 -7.29
CA CYS A 12 30.07 0.57 -5.90
C CYS A 12 30.44 -0.91 -5.73
N GLY A 13 30.39 -1.71 -6.79
CA GLY A 13 30.73 -3.14 -6.73
C GLY A 13 29.69 -4.04 -6.05
N SER A 14 28.57 -3.48 -5.55
CA SER A 14 27.52 -4.28 -4.91
C SER A 14 26.77 -5.15 -5.92
N ASP A 15 26.35 -6.35 -5.52
CA ASP A 15 25.45 -7.18 -6.30
C ASP A 15 24.00 -6.68 -6.17
N PHE A 16 23.22 -6.84 -7.24
CA PHE A 16 21.78 -6.58 -7.23
C PHE A 16 21.08 -7.43 -8.29
N GLN A 17 19.83 -7.80 -8.02
CA GLN A 17 19.05 -8.69 -8.88
C GLN A 17 18.18 -7.91 -9.87
N VAL A 18 18.02 -8.46 -11.08
CA VAL A 18 17.15 -7.92 -12.13
C VAL A 18 16.42 -9.03 -12.87
N ASP A 19 15.23 -8.76 -13.41
CA ASP A 19 14.55 -9.66 -14.34
C ASP A 19 14.73 -9.17 -15.80
N PRO A 20 15.50 -9.87 -16.64
CA PRO A 20 15.68 -9.50 -18.05
C PRO A 20 14.37 -9.41 -18.85
N LYS A 21 13.35 -10.22 -18.52
CA LYS A 21 12.06 -10.21 -19.24
C LYS A 21 11.32 -8.90 -19.03
N THR A 22 11.29 -8.41 -17.79
CA THR A 22 10.77 -7.08 -17.46
C THR A 22 11.47 -5.98 -18.29
N PHE A 23 12.80 -6.01 -18.38
CA PHE A 23 13.53 -5.00 -19.17
C PHE A 23 13.21 -5.06 -20.67
N GLY A 24 13.06 -6.27 -21.22
CA GLY A 24 12.62 -6.47 -22.60
C GLY A 24 11.21 -5.92 -22.85
N ALA A 25 10.26 -6.19 -21.96
CA ALA A 25 8.89 -5.70 -22.05
C ALA A 25 8.79 -4.16 -21.97
N LEU A 26 9.74 -3.51 -21.28
CA LEU A 26 9.83 -2.05 -21.18
C LEU A 26 10.56 -1.38 -22.35
N GLY A 27 10.99 -2.15 -23.36
CA GLY A 27 11.73 -1.61 -24.52
C GLY A 27 13.12 -1.09 -24.18
N LEU A 28 13.66 -1.44 -23.00
CA LEU A 28 14.96 -0.98 -22.54
C LEU A 28 16.05 -1.82 -23.22
N ARG A 29 16.92 -1.16 -24.00
CA ARG A 29 17.95 -1.80 -24.85
C ARG A 29 19.09 -2.49 -24.08
N GLY A 30 19.02 -2.58 -22.75
CA GLY A 30 20.07 -3.23 -21.97
C GLY A 30 19.80 -3.29 -20.48
N VAL A 31 20.50 -4.23 -19.84
CA VAL A 31 20.42 -4.49 -18.41
C VAL A 31 21.13 -3.37 -17.62
N PRO A 32 20.60 -2.90 -16.46
CA PRO A 32 21.15 -1.77 -15.74
C PRO A 32 22.60 -2.00 -15.31
N LYS A 33 23.43 -0.95 -15.44
CA LYS A 33 24.86 -0.97 -15.10
C LYS A 33 25.16 -0.51 -13.66
N LYS A 34 24.15 0.01 -12.96
CA LYS A 34 24.27 0.65 -11.64
C LYS A 34 23.21 0.07 -10.71
N CYS A 35 23.56 -0.15 -9.45
CA CYS A 35 22.58 -0.55 -8.45
C CYS A 35 21.64 0.61 -8.12
N PRO A 36 20.44 0.31 -7.60
CA PRO A 36 19.45 1.32 -7.22
C PRO A 36 20.02 2.39 -6.27
N SER A 37 20.84 2.02 -5.29
CA SER A 37 21.43 2.94 -4.31
C SER A 37 22.38 3.96 -4.95
N CYS A 38 23.16 3.55 -5.96
CA CYS A 38 24.03 4.46 -6.71
C CYS A 38 23.23 5.38 -7.65
N CYS A 39 22.10 4.90 -8.19
CA CYS A 39 21.17 5.75 -8.93
C CYS A 39 20.54 6.79 -8.02
N ASP A 40 20.15 6.43 -6.79
CA ASP A 40 19.57 7.35 -5.81
C ASP A 40 20.56 8.46 -5.39
N LYS A 41 21.83 8.11 -5.13
CA LYS A 41 22.88 9.11 -4.80
C LYS A 41 23.09 10.15 -5.91
N LYS A 42 23.03 9.72 -7.18
CA LYS A 42 23.17 10.62 -8.33
C LYS A 42 22.02 11.62 -8.45
N GLN A 43 20.86 11.29 -7.88
CA GLN A 43 19.65 12.11 -8.01
C GLN A 43 19.63 13.32 -7.06
N GLU A 44 20.71 13.56 -6.28
CA GLU A 44 20.80 14.68 -5.32
C GLU A 44 19.57 14.76 -4.41
N ARG A 45 18.98 13.60 -4.11
CA ARG A 45 17.82 13.53 -3.23
C ARG A 45 18.24 14.10 -1.86
N PRO A 46 17.34 14.82 -1.18
CA PRO A 46 17.59 15.25 0.19
C PRO A 46 18.07 14.05 1.03
N PRO A 47 19.03 14.21 1.95
CA PRO A 47 19.57 13.13 2.75
C PRO A 47 18.47 12.25 3.38
N GLU A 48 17.39 12.86 3.83
CA GLU A 48 16.19 12.22 4.39
C GLU A 48 15.41 11.33 3.41
N ALA A 49 15.49 11.62 2.11
CA ALA A 49 14.88 10.82 1.04
C ALA A 49 15.84 9.77 0.47
N THR A 50 17.06 9.67 0.99
CA THR A 50 18.04 8.66 0.58
C THR A 50 17.54 7.28 0.99
N VAL A 51 17.57 6.35 0.04
CA VAL A 51 17.09 4.99 0.25
C VAL A 51 18.23 4.11 0.76
N ILE A 52 18.04 3.51 1.94
CA ILE A 52 18.97 2.53 2.52
C ILE A 52 18.77 1.18 1.83
N ASN A 53 17.53 0.71 1.78
CA ASN A 53 17.18 -0.62 1.32
C ASN A 53 15.92 -0.58 0.47
N ARG A 54 15.87 -1.42 -0.57
CA ARG A 54 14.66 -1.75 -1.33
C ARG A 54 14.54 -3.26 -1.39
N GLN A 55 13.44 -3.79 -0.90
CA GLN A 55 13.16 -5.21 -0.93
C GLN A 55 11.86 -5.49 -1.67
N CYS A 56 11.86 -6.53 -2.51
CA CYS A 56 10.62 -7.10 -3.02
C CYS A 56 10.06 -8.03 -1.94
N LEU A 57 8.92 -7.68 -1.36
CA LEU A 57 8.25 -8.49 -0.34
C LEU A 57 7.46 -9.63 -0.99
N GLN A 58 6.77 -9.33 -2.08
CA GLN A 58 5.94 -10.28 -2.82
C GLN A 58 5.96 -9.94 -4.31
N ASP A 59 5.86 -10.98 -5.13
CA ASP A 59 5.90 -10.89 -6.58
C ASP A 59 4.75 -11.71 -7.18
N PHE A 60 3.84 -11.03 -7.86
CA PHE A 60 2.72 -11.64 -8.55
C PHE A 60 2.97 -11.54 -10.07
N PRO A 61 3.29 -12.66 -10.75
CA PRO A 61 3.81 -12.65 -12.12
C PRO A 61 2.81 -12.13 -13.16
N ALA A 62 1.52 -12.42 -12.98
CA ALA A 62 0.47 -12.04 -13.91
C ALA A 62 -0.83 -11.76 -13.14
N VAL A 63 -1.18 -10.47 -13.06
CA VAL A 63 -2.35 -9.97 -12.32
C VAL A 63 -3.16 -9.06 -13.22
N ARG A 64 -4.47 -9.30 -13.30
CA ARG A 64 -5.40 -8.39 -13.97
C ARG A 64 -5.48 -7.08 -13.18
N VAL A 65 -5.27 -5.95 -13.83
CA VAL A 65 -5.28 -4.64 -13.17
C VAL A 65 -6.69 -4.06 -13.24
N CYS A 66 -7.45 -4.19 -12.15
CA CYS A 66 -8.82 -3.69 -12.01
C CYS A 66 -8.85 -2.34 -11.27
N LEU A 67 -7.81 -1.51 -11.46
CA LEU A 67 -7.72 -0.18 -10.84
C LEU A 67 -8.31 0.90 -11.76
N PRO A 68 -8.99 1.92 -11.22
CA PRO A 68 -9.49 3.02 -12.03
C PRO A 68 -8.34 3.82 -12.69
N GLU A 69 -8.38 3.98 -14.01
CA GLU A 69 -7.35 4.69 -14.79
C GLU A 69 -7.17 6.15 -14.35
N ASN A 70 -8.26 6.80 -13.93
CA ASN A 70 -8.26 8.19 -13.48
C ASN A 70 -7.47 8.42 -12.18
N LEU A 71 -7.04 7.37 -11.48
CA LEU A 71 -6.12 7.48 -10.34
C LEU A 71 -4.67 7.73 -10.77
N PHE A 72 -4.33 7.43 -12.03
CA PHE A 72 -2.98 7.49 -12.55
C PHE A 72 -2.71 8.82 -13.25
N ALA A 73 -1.63 9.47 -12.86
CA ALA A 73 -1.13 10.68 -13.52
C ALA A 73 0.28 10.44 -14.07
N PRO A 74 0.66 11.13 -15.16
CA PRO A 74 2.03 11.11 -15.65
C PRO A 74 3.03 11.47 -14.55
N PHE A 75 4.07 10.66 -14.41
CA PHE A 75 5.13 10.88 -13.43
C PHE A 75 6.47 11.00 -14.15
N LYS A 76 7.27 11.98 -13.74
CA LYS A 76 8.66 12.12 -14.19
C LYS A 76 9.55 12.10 -12.96
N ALA A 77 10.34 11.04 -12.80
CA ALA A 77 11.45 11.06 -11.85
C ALA A 77 12.54 12.01 -12.34
N GLN A 78 13.34 12.57 -11.42
CA GLN A 78 14.35 13.59 -11.73
C GLN A 78 15.47 13.14 -12.68
N ASN A 79 15.67 11.84 -12.96
CA ASN A 79 16.72 11.34 -13.85
C ASN A 79 16.40 9.98 -14.50
N ASP A 80 15.45 9.94 -15.44
CA ASP A 80 15.24 8.84 -16.41
C ASP A 80 14.90 7.41 -15.92
N ASP A 81 14.82 7.14 -14.61
CA ASP A 81 14.13 5.96 -14.08
C ASP A 81 12.63 6.24 -14.14
N ARG A 82 11.95 5.83 -15.22
CA ARG A 82 10.59 6.32 -15.50
C ARG A 82 9.52 5.28 -15.18
N PRO A 83 8.89 5.35 -13.98
CA PRO A 83 7.46 5.15 -13.95
C PRO A 83 6.84 6.17 -14.89
N CYS A 84 6.14 5.70 -15.91
CA CYS A 84 5.41 6.58 -16.82
C CYS A 84 4.18 7.18 -16.11
N LEU A 85 3.54 6.40 -15.23
CA LEU A 85 2.40 6.84 -14.46
C LEU A 85 2.59 6.54 -12.97
N ARG A 86 1.95 7.35 -12.13
CA ARG A 86 1.87 7.14 -10.68
C ARG A 86 0.45 7.38 -10.20
N ALA A 87 -0.05 6.47 -9.36
CA ALA A 87 -1.22 6.68 -8.54
C ALA A 87 -0.80 6.81 -7.07
N VAL A 88 -1.48 7.71 -6.34
CA VAL A 88 -1.29 7.88 -4.89
C VAL A 88 -2.65 7.76 -4.23
N ILE A 89 -2.90 6.61 -3.60
CA ILE A 89 -4.17 6.31 -2.94
C ILE A 89 -3.98 6.58 -1.45
N LYS A 90 -4.76 7.50 -0.89
CA LYS A 90 -4.70 7.88 0.53
C LYS A 90 -6.02 7.58 1.21
N GLY A 91 -6.00 7.34 2.52
CA GLY A 91 -7.24 7.33 3.30
C GLY A 91 -8.05 8.61 3.09
N SER A 92 -7.38 9.77 3.02
CA SER A 92 -8.02 11.06 2.77
C SER A 92 -8.77 11.16 1.43
N SER A 93 -8.44 10.34 0.43
CA SER A 93 -9.16 10.33 -0.85
C SER A 93 -10.42 9.47 -0.84
N LEU A 94 -10.62 8.64 0.20
CA LEU A 94 -11.83 7.82 0.34
C LEU A 94 -13.07 8.63 0.72
N GLY A 95 -12.89 9.84 1.27
CA GLY A 95 -13.99 10.71 1.68
C GLY A 95 -13.49 11.95 2.42
N ARG A 96 -14.40 12.88 2.73
CA ARG A 96 -14.10 14.13 3.46
C ARG A 96 -13.99 13.89 4.97
N GLY A 97 -13.11 12.98 5.37
CA GLY A 97 -12.80 12.70 6.76
C GLY A 97 -11.81 13.70 7.35
N ALA A 98 -12.00 14.06 8.61
CA ALA A 98 -11.05 14.86 9.36
C ALA A 98 -9.90 14.03 9.94
N SER A 99 -10.09 12.70 10.03
CA SER A 99 -9.08 11.73 10.42
C SER A 99 -9.00 10.65 9.33
N TRP A 100 -7.79 10.24 8.95
CA TRP A 100 -7.58 9.22 7.93
C TRP A 100 -6.30 8.44 8.21
N SER A 101 -6.26 7.19 7.74
CA SER A 101 -5.08 6.33 7.83
C SER A 101 -4.81 5.66 6.49
N GLY A 102 -3.54 5.26 6.32
CA GLY A 102 -3.11 4.52 5.15
C GLY A 102 -2.79 5.40 3.94
N ARG A 103 -1.75 4.98 3.24
CA ARG A 103 -1.31 5.51 1.97
C ARG A 103 -0.65 4.37 1.20
N LEU A 104 -0.89 4.33 -0.11
CA LEU A 104 -0.20 3.46 -1.04
C LEU A 104 0.16 4.25 -2.29
N ASP A 105 1.42 4.16 -2.67
CA ASP A 105 1.90 4.68 -3.94
C ASP A 105 2.03 3.51 -4.92
N ILE A 106 1.53 3.68 -6.14
CA ILE A 106 1.56 2.67 -7.20
C ILE A 106 2.28 3.29 -8.40
N TYR A 107 3.36 2.67 -8.83
CA TYR A 107 4.17 3.10 -9.95
C TYR A 107 3.93 2.18 -11.15
N CYS A 108 3.49 2.73 -12.28
CA CYS A 108 3.29 1.99 -13.51
C CYS A 108 4.43 2.31 -14.48
N LEU A 109 5.11 1.28 -14.96
CA LEU A 109 6.23 1.40 -15.89
C LEU A 109 5.80 1.50 -17.36
N ALA A 110 4.48 1.49 -17.64
CA ALA A 110 3.90 1.67 -18.97
C ALA A 110 3.20 3.03 -19.12
N GLU A 111 3.21 3.59 -20.33
CA GLU A 111 2.58 4.89 -20.65
C GLU A 111 1.06 4.91 -20.44
N LYS A 112 0.43 3.74 -20.49
CA LYS A 112 -0.98 3.51 -20.18
C LYS A 112 -1.08 2.42 -19.12
N LEU A 113 -2.15 2.46 -18.32
CA LEU A 113 -2.42 1.40 -17.36
C LEU A 113 -2.63 0.08 -18.13
N PRO A 114 -1.78 -0.94 -17.94
CA PRO A 114 -1.94 -2.21 -18.65
C PRO A 114 -3.13 -2.99 -18.06
N SER A 115 -3.82 -3.77 -18.88
CA SER A 115 -4.91 -4.66 -18.42
C SER A 115 -4.39 -5.82 -17.56
N VAL A 116 -3.17 -6.29 -17.84
CA VAL A 116 -2.47 -7.32 -17.07
C VAL A 116 -1.05 -6.85 -16.79
N ALA A 117 -0.63 -6.99 -15.53
CA ALA A 117 0.70 -6.60 -15.08
C ALA A 117 1.30 -7.65 -14.15
N ARG A 118 2.63 -7.74 -14.17
CA ARG A 118 3.36 -8.23 -13.01
C ARG A 118 3.28 -7.18 -11.93
N VAL A 119 2.86 -7.57 -10.72
CA VAL A 119 2.72 -6.70 -9.57
C VAL A 119 3.77 -7.06 -8.55
N ARG A 120 4.67 -6.12 -8.26
CA ARG A 120 5.67 -6.27 -7.20
C ARG A 120 5.31 -5.41 -6.01
N VAL A 121 5.18 -6.05 -4.85
CA VAL A 121 5.05 -5.37 -3.55
C VAL A 121 6.45 -5.05 -3.07
N MET A 122 6.78 -3.77 -3.05
CA MET A 122 8.10 -3.29 -2.69
C MET A 122 8.04 -2.60 -1.34
N GLU A 123 9.08 -2.78 -0.53
CA GLU A 123 9.34 -1.99 0.66
C GLU A 123 10.61 -1.17 0.47
N VAL A 124 10.56 0.10 0.86
CA VAL A 124 11.71 0.99 0.87
C VAL A 124 11.96 1.52 2.28
N THR A 125 13.21 1.44 2.72
CA THR A 125 13.70 2.03 3.97
C THR A 125 14.51 3.29 3.66
N HIS A 126 14.21 4.41 4.32
CA HIS A 126 14.94 5.67 4.13
C HIS A 126 15.95 5.95 5.26
N VAL A 127 17.01 6.70 4.94
CA VAL A 127 18.17 6.99 5.81
C VAL A 127 17.76 7.75 7.08
N SER A 128 16.94 8.79 6.97
CA SER A 128 16.66 9.61 8.15
C SER A 128 15.66 8.93 9.08
N GLY A 129 16.06 8.85 10.35
CA GLY A 129 15.15 8.54 11.41
C GLY A 129 14.17 9.70 11.63
N GLN A 130 12.91 9.53 11.22
CA GLN A 130 11.88 10.47 11.62
C GLN A 130 11.77 10.43 13.14
N ARG A 131 11.62 11.61 13.75
CA ARG A 131 11.38 11.74 15.17
C ARG A 131 9.88 11.69 15.40
N ARG A 132 9.40 10.69 16.14
CA ARG A 132 8.03 10.68 16.65
C ARG A 132 8.05 10.78 18.17
N MET A 133 7.10 11.52 18.70
CA MET A 133 6.85 11.59 20.13
C MET A 133 6.01 10.37 20.53
N GLU A 134 6.61 9.42 21.22
CA GLU A 134 5.92 8.27 21.79
C GLU A 134 5.60 8.51 23.26
N ARG A 135 4.42 8.08 23.70
CA ARG A 135 4.06 8.07 25.12
C ARG A 135 4.43 6.72 25.71
N HIS A 136 5.49 6.69 26.50
CA HIS A 136 5.86 5.53 27.28
C HIS A 136 5.23 5.61 28.66
N LYS A 137 4.85 4.46 29.22
CA LYS A 137 4.41 4.37 30.62
C LYS A 137 5.60 4.70 31.51
N ASP A 138 5.41 5.64 32.42
CA ASP A 138 6.46 6.09 33.31
C ASP A 138 6.42 5.25 34.59
N ALA A 139 7.41 4.39 34.76
CA ALA A 139 7.53 3.53 35.93
C ALA A 139 8.00 4.30 37.17
N GLU A 140 8.69 5.43 36.99
CA GLU A 140 9.29 6.21 38.09
C GLU A 140 8.23 7.03 38.85
N GLY A 141 7.16 7.44 38.18
CA GLY A 141 6.02 8.16 38.77
C GLY A 141 4.82 7.28 39.12
N ALA A 142 4.90 5.96 38.89
CA ALA A 142 3.75 5.08 38.99
C ALA A 142 3.23 4.94 40.43
N VAL A 143 1.91 4.85 40.58
CA VAL A 143 1.30 4.60 41.89
C VAL A 143 1.65 3.17 42.35
N PRO A 144 2.31 2.99 43.52
CA PRO A 144 2.71 1.68 44.01
C PRO A 144 1.51 0.74 44.17
N GLY A 145 1.64 -0.51 43.73
CA GLY A 145 0.58 -1.52 43.81
C GLY A 145 -0.46 -1.47 42.67
N VAL A 146 -0.36 -0.51 41.74
CA VAL A 146 -1.23 -0.44 40.56
C VAL A 146 -0.42 -0.80 39.32
N SER A 147 -0.96 -1.69 38.47
CA SER A 147 -0.29 -2.07 37.22
C SER A 147 0.01 -0.84 36.35
N LEU A 148 1.20 -0.79 35.74
CA LEU A 148 1.55 0.22 34.72
C LEU A 148 0.59 0.20 33.51
N SER A 149 -0.16 -0.88 33.34
CA SER A 149 -1.20 -0.99 32.32
C SER A 149 -2.52 -0.32 32.66
N HIS A 150 -2.72 0.11 33.91
CA HIS A 150 -3.96 0.73 34.34
C HIS A 150 -4.15 2.12 33.70
N PRO A 151 -5.33 2.42 33.11
CA PRO A 151 -5.63 3.77 32.64
C PRO A 151 -5.49 4.79 33.80
N GLY A 152 -4.76 5.87 33.56
CA GLY A 152 -4.47 6.93 34.54
C GLY A 152 -3.03 6.95 35.09
N GLN A 153 -2.23 5.92 34.81
CA GLN A 153 -0.79 5.93 35.15
C GLN A 153 -0.03 7.02 34.37
N PRO A 154 1.01 7.63 34.96
CA PRO A 154 1.76 8.68 34.30
C PRO A 154 2.44 8.14 33.04
N THR A 155 2.46 8.98 32.01
CA THR A 155 3.15 8.68 30.76
C THR A 155 4.20 9.75 30.49
N ARG A 156 5.41 9.32 30.16
CA ARG A 156 6.48 10.20 29.68
C ARG A 156 6.45 10.24 28.17
N THR A 157 6.62 11.43 27.60
CA THR A 157 6.77 11.57 26.16
C THR A 157 8.26 11.48 25.81
N VAL A 158 8.63 10.52 24.97
CA VAL A 158 10.01 10.28 24.51
C VAL A 158 10.06 10.49 23.01
N GLU A 159 11.09 11.20 22.55
CA GLU A 159 11.37 11.36 21.13
C GLU A 159 12.12 10.10 20.63
N VAL A 160 11.48 9.34 19.75
CA VAL A 160 12.05 8.12 19.15
C VAL A 160 12.39 8.39 17.70
N GLU A 161 13.65 8.13 17.36
CA GLU A 161 14.17 8.19 15.99
C GLU A 161 13.94 6.83 15.30
N TYR A 162 13.26 6.83 14.16
CA TYR A 162 12.97 5.58 13.42
C TYR A 162 13.11 5.78 11.91
N SER A 163 13.80 4.86 11.23
CA SER A 163 13.88 4.84 9.76
C SER A 163 12.51 4.46 9.19
N PRO A 164 11.82 5.37 8.47
CA PRO A 164 10.49 5.07 7.98
C PRO A 164 10.59 4.04 6.84
N THR A 165 9.83 2.96 6.98
CA THR A 165 9.59 2.00 5.92
C THR A 165 8.30 2.34 5.19
N TYR A 166 8.33 2.29 3.86
CA TYR A 166 7.16 2.52 3.03
C TYR A 166 6.95 1.36 2.08
N THR A 167 5.73 0.83 2.08
CA THR A 167 5.29 -0.14 1.07
C THR A 167 4.72 0.58 -0.14
N TYR A 168 5.08 0.15 -1.34
CA TYR A 168 4.57 0.64 -2.60
C TYR A 168 4.44 -0.50 -3.62
N LEU A 169 3.64 -0.28 -4.67
CA LEU A 169 3.49 -1.24 -5.76
C LEU A 169 4.23 -0.78 -7.01
N VAL A 170 4.76 -1.74 -7.75
CA VAL A 170 5.28 -1.55 -9.11
C VAL A 170 4.48 -2.43 -10.07
N LEU A 171 3.91 -1.81 -11.11
CA LEU A 171 3.19 -2.48 -12.19
C LEU A 171 4.07 -2.53 -13.42
N GLU A 172 4.34 -3.74 -13.91
CA GLU A 172 5.13 -3.99 -15.12
C GLU A 172 4.24 -4.70 -16.14
N PRO A 173 4.09 -4.18 -17.36
CA PRO A 173 3.24 -4.81 -18.37
C PRO A 173 3.75 -6.23 -18.66
N THR A 174 2.82 -7.18 -18.76
CA THR A 174 3.12 -8.58 -19.11
C THR A 174 2.10 -9.10 -20.10
N GLY A 175 2.49 -10.11 -20.89
CA GLY A 175 1.62 -10.84 -21.82
C GLY A 175 1.21 -12.22 -21.30
N GLU A 176 1.50 -12.53 -20.03
CA GLU A 176 1.09 -13.77 -19.38
C GLU A 176 -0.40 -13.72 -18.99
N GLU A 177 -1.07 -14.88 -18.95
CA GLU A 177 -2.46 -15.00 -18.52
C GLU A 177 -2.61 -14.67 -17.03
N PRO A 178 -3.61 -13.86 -16.63
CA PRO A 178 -3.76 -13.43 -15.24
C PRO A 178 -4.24 -14.58 -14.34
N LEU A 179 -3.57 -14.76 -13.21
CA LEU A 179 -3.94 -15.75 -12.17
C LEU A 179 -4.68 -15.11 -10.99
N ALA A 180 -4.61 -13.78 -10.88
CA ALA A 180 -5.19 -12.99 -9.81
C ALA A 180 -5.62 -11.63 -10.36
N ALA A 181 -6.27 -10.81 -9.54
CA ALA A 181 -6.61 -9.43 -9.85
C ALA A 181 -6.16 -8.46 -8.77
N LEU A 182 -5.73 -7.27 -9.20
CA LEU A 182 -5.41 -6.14 -8.36
C LEU A 182 -6.64 -5.23 -8.33
N ILE A 183 -7.31 -5.17 -7.19
CA ILE A 183 -8.55 -4.42 -7.00
C ILE A 183 -8.33 -3.23 -6.08
N PHE A 184 -9.16 -2.19 -6.28
CA PHE A 184 -9.37 -1.13 -5.30
C PHE A 184 -10.86 -1.10 -4.96
N THR A 185 -11.17 -1.27 -3.69
CA THR A 185 -12.55 -1.26 -3.20
C THR A 185 -12.68 -0.37 -1.98
N SER A 186 -13.86 0.21 -1.79
CA SER A 186 -14.20 0.95 -0.59
C SER A 186 -15.66 0.79 -0.24
N VAL A 187 -15.94 0.80 1.06
CA VAL A 187 -17.27 0.85 1.63
C VAL A 187 -17.38 2.05 2.55
N ASN A 188 -18.47 2.78 2.41
CA ASN A 188 -18.80 3.87 3.30
C ASN A 188 -19.54 3.30 4.52
N TYR A 189 -19.56 4.03 5.63
CA TYR A 189 -20.39 3.66 6.78
C TYR A 189 -20.99 4.91 7.42
N LYS A 190 -22.13 4.74 8.11
CA LYS A 190 -22.75 5.80 8.92
C LYS A 190 -23.43 5.22 10.16
N THR A 191 -22.91 5.56 11.33
CA THR A 191 -23.47 5.24 12.65
C THR A 191 -24.13 6.48 13.26
N THR A 192 -25.40 6.38 13.68
CA THR A 192 -26.11 7.46 14.40
C THR A 192 -26.07 7.23 15.92
N LEU A 193 -26.30 8.31 16.69
CA LEU A 193 -26.49 8.22 18.14
C LEU A 193 -27.90 7.71 18.46
N LYS A 194 -27.99 6.80 19.43
CA LYS A 194 -29.18 6.39 20.22
C LYS A 194 -30.54 6.80 19.62
N GLY A 195 -31.20 5.85 18.95
CA GLY A 195 -32.68 5.81 18.90
C GLY A 195 -33.40 6.49 17.74
N PHE A 196 -32.73 7.08 16.75
CA PHE A 196 -33.42 7.66 15.57
C PHE A 196 -32.76 7.27 14.23
N GLY A 197 -33.53 6.54 13.41
CA GLY A 197 -33.32 6.39 11.96
C GLY A 197 -32.39 5.24 11.52
N ARG A 198 -32.77 4.62 10.39
CA ARG A 198 -32.11 3.49 9.70
C ARG A 198 -30.58 3.62 9.70
N GLN A 199 -29.92 2.60 10.25
CA GLN A 199 -28.48 2.51 10.40
C GLN A 199 -27.93 1.67 9.25
N TRP A 200 -26.78 2.04 8.72
CA TRP A 200 -26.01 1.13 7.88
C TRP A 200 -24.53 1.22 8.23
N TYR A 201 -24.02 0.10 8.72
CA TYR A 201 -22.62 -0.10 9.02
C TYR A 201 -22.02 -0.97 7.91
N ALA A 202 -20.82 -0.65 7.48
CA ALA A 202 -20.10 -1.49 6.54
C ALA A 202 -18.65 -1.64 6.98
N SER A 203 -18.09 -2.81 6.71
CA SER A 203 -16.68 -3.11 6.88
C SER A 203 -16.14 -3.90 5.69
N LEU A 204 -14.82 -3.94 5.57
CA LEU A 204 -14.12 -4.82 4.66
C LEU A 204 -13.45 -5.92 5.47
N ASP A 205 -13.73 -7.16 5.13
CA ASP A 205 -12.94 -8.31 5.56
C ASP A 205 -11.89 -8.60 4.49
N THR A 206 -10.64 -8.35 4.86
CA THR A 206 -9.46 -8.41 3.98
C THR A 206 -8.56 -9.59 4.33
N SER A 207 -8.92 -10.39 5.34
CA SER A 207 -8.07 -11.40 5.94
C SER A 207 -7.65 -12.53 5.00
N ALA A 208 -8.48 -12.81 3.98
CA ALA A 208 -8.24 -13.85 3.00
C ALA A 208 -7.48 -13.37 1.75
N ALA A 209 -7.23 -12.07 1.58
CA ALA A 209 -6.55 -11.56 0.39
C ALA A 209 -5.09 -12.05 0.31
N LEU A 210 -4.60 -12.34 -0.91
CA LEU A 210 -3.19 -12.72 -1.14
C LEU A 210 -2.23 -11.62 -0.66
N TRP A 211 -2.66 -10.38 -0.83
CA TRP A 211 -2.00 -9.19 -0.31
C TRP A 211 -3.01 -8.06 -0.15
N VAL A 212 -2.84 -7.23 0.89
CA VAL A 212 -3.72 -6.08 1.09
C VAL A 212 -3.01 -4.88 1.71
N ARG A 213 -3.42 -3.70 1.28
CA ARG A 213 -3.17 -2.44 1.96
C ARG A 213 -4.48 -1.76 2.32
N GLU A 214 -4.76 -1.70 3.61
CA GLU A 214 -5.94 -1.04 4.15
C GLU A 214 -5.77 0.47 4.25
N LEU A 215 -6.90 1.16 4.08
CA LEU A 215 -7.03 2.60 4.06
C LEU A 215 -8.30 2.96 4.83
N SER A 216 -8.31 4.09 5.54
CA SER A 216 -9.54 4.55 6.20
C SER A 216 -9.66 6.07 6.20
N SER A 217 -10.90 6.54 6.26
CA SER A 217 -11.26 7.94 6.44
C SER A 217 -12.45 8.03 7.38
N SER A 218 -12.46 9.00 8.29
CA SER A 218 -13.56 9.21 9.23
C SER A 218 -13.73 10.69 9.58
N ALA A 219 -14.98 11.08 9.85
CA ALA A 219 -15.26 12.37 10.48
C ALA A 219 -14.67 12.43 11.90
N ARG A 220 -14.49 13.64 12.45
CA ARG A 220 -13.98 13.81 13.84
C ARG A 220 -14.77 13.03 14.88
N SER A 221 -16.07 12.85 14.65
CA SER A 221 -16.98 12.14 15.54
C SER A 221 -16.87 10.61 15.44
N GLY A 222 -16.13 10.08 14.45
CA GLY A 222 -16.10 8.64 14.12
C GLY A 222 -17.41 8.08 13.57
N ARG A 223 -18.42 8.93 13.33
CA ARG A 223 -19.79 8.50 13.00
C ARG A 223 -20.02 8.15 11.55
N PHE A 224 -19.24 8.73 10.65
CA PHE A 224 -19.32 8.40 9.24
C PHE A 224 -17.93 8.45 8.65
N GLY A 225 -17.72 7.63 7.64
CA GLY A 225 -16.42 7.43 7.05
C GLY A 225 -16.44 6.39 5.95
N ALA A 226 -15.25 5.93 5.60
CA ALA A 226 -15.02 4.92 4.61
C ALA A 226 -13.88 4.00 5.05
N TYR A 227 -14.05 2.71 4.80
CA TYR A 227 -12.98 1.72 4.77
C TYR A 227 -12.64 1.44 3.31
N GLY A 228 -11.36 1.38 2.99
CA GLY A 228 -10.89 1.06 1.65
C GLY A 228 -9.74 0.06 1.71
N ALA A 229 -9.58 -0.69 0.63
CA ALA A 229 -8.50 -1.63 0.47
C ALA A 229 -8.01 -1.63 -0.97
N VAL A 230 -6.69 -1.66 -1.15
CA VAL A 230 -6.06 -2.10 -2.39
C VAL A 230 -5.53 -3.50 -2.14
N ALA A 231 -5.96 -4.47 -2.93
CA ALA A 231 -5.66 -5.88 -2.66
C ALA A 231 -5.38 -6.67 -3.93
N VAL A 232 -4.56 -7.70 -3.79
CA VAL A 232 -4.43 -8.77 -4.78
C VAL A 232 -5.32 -9.93 -4.34
N VAL A 233 -6.23 -10.35 -5.21
CA VAL A 233 -7.28 -11.35 -4.94
C VAL A 233 -7.33 -12.40 -6.05
N ASP A 234 -7.79 -13.60 -5.72
CA ASP A 234 -8.13 -14.66 -6.68
C ASP A 234 -9.46 -15.32 -6.26
N GLU A 235 -9.86 -16.43 -6.90
CA GLU A 235 -11.12 -17.12 -6.59
C GLU A 235 -11.19 -17.68 -5.15
N GLY A 236 -10.05 -18.02 -4.54
CA GLY A 236 -9.97 -18.52 -3.16
C GLY A 236 -9.62 -17.45 -2.12
N HIS A 237 -9.08 -16.31 -2.55
CA HIS A 237 -8.51 -15.26 -1.70
C HIS A 237 -9.21 -13.93 -1.95
N LEU A 238 -10.34 -13.72 -1.27
CA LEU A 238 -11.27 -12.63 -1.57
C LEU A 238 -11.17 -11.48 -0.56
N VAL A 239 -11.64 -10.30 -0.99
CA VAL A 239 -12.05 -9.22 -0.09
C VAL A 239 -13.57 -9.22 -0.03
N ILE A 240 -14.13 -9.26 1.19
CA ILE A 240 -15.57 -9.32 1.41
C ILE A 240 -16.03 -8.01 2.04
N ALA A 241 -16.89 -7.27 1.32
CA ALA A 241 -17.64 -6.18 1.93
C ALA A 241 -18.80 -6.75 2.72
N LYS A 242 -18.84 -6.44 4.03
CA LYS A 242 -19.96 -6.78 4.91
C LYS A 242 -20.75 -5.52 5.17
N GLN A 243 -22.05 -5.54 4.91
CA GLN A 243 -22.96 -4.43 5.17
C GLN A 243 -24.11 -4.90 6.05
N TRP A 244 -24.36 -4.15 7.12
CA TRP A 244 -25.44 -4.41 8.08
C TRP A 244 -26.32 -3.17 8.18
N GLY A 245 -27.64 -3.36 8.10
CA GLY A 245 -28.64 -2.30 8.19
C GLY A 245 -30.04 -2.90 8.17
N ASP A 246 -30.91 -2.41 7.28
CA ASP A 246 -32.25 -3.00 7.10
C ASP A 246 -32.21 -4.40 6.42
N ILE A 247 -31.12 -4.72 5.71
CA ILE A 247 -30.85 -6.00 5.04
C ILE A 247 -29.37 -6.33 5.23
N GLU A 248 -29.02 -7.58 5.56
CA GLU A 248 -27.63 -8.04 5.60
C GLU A 248 -27.20 -8.44 4.18
N SER A 249 -26.07 -7.92 3.72
CA SER A 249 -25.57 -8.27 2.40
C SER A 249 -24.06 -8.41 2.39
N HIS A 250 -23.60 -9.37 1.60
CA HIS A 250 -22.18 -9.62 1.39
C HIS A 250 -21.86 -9.42 -0.09
N THR A 251 -20.83 -8.63 -0.37
CA THR A 251 -20.29 -8.53 -1.73
C THR A 251 -18.87 -9.07 -1.74
N ALA A 252 -18.67 -10.15 -2.49
CA ALA A 252 -17.36 -10.69 -2.76
C ALA A 252 -16.75 -10.00 -3.99
N PHE A 253 -15.50 -9.60 -3.87
CA PHE A 253 -14.73 -9.05 -4.99
C PHE A 253 -13.70 -10.07 -5.44
N SER A 254 -13.96 -10.73 -6.58
CA SER A 254 -13.00 -11.55 -7.32
C SER A 254 -12.66 -10.88 -8.66
N GLY A 255 -11.57 -11.32 -9.31
CA GLY A 255 -11.01 -10.64 -10.49
C GLY A 255 -11.93 -10.46 -11.70
N ASP A 256 -13.04 -11.21 -11.75
CA ASP A 256 -13.92 -11.26 -12.93
C ASP A 256 -15.37 -10.88 -12.63
N LYS A 257 -15.79 -10.80 -11.35
CA LYS A 257 -17.20 -10.52 -10.99
C LYS A 257 -17.35 -9.81 -9.64
N LYS A 258 -18.25 -8.82 -9.60
CA LYS A 258 -18.97 -8.46 -8.36
C LYS A 258 -20.09 -9.49 -8.22
N GLU A 259 -19.98 -10.39 -7.25
CA GLU A 259 -21.09 -11.25 -6.88
C GLU A 259 -21.71 -10.71 -5.59
N VAL A 260 -22.96 -10.25 -5.70
CA VAL A 260 -23.78 -9.89 -4.54
C VAL A 260 -24.38 -11.19 -4.03
N VAL A 261 -24.00 -11.57 -2.82
CA VAL A 261 -24.63 -12.67 -2.09
C VAL A 261 -25.64 -12.03 -1.14
N GLU A 262 -26.93 -12.15 -1.51
CA GLU A 262 -28.02 -11.78 -0.61
C GLU A 262 -28.11 -12.81 0.53
N GLY A 263 -28.16 -12.32 1.77
CA GLY A 263 -28.37 -13.11 2.99
C GLY A 263 -29.78 -12.94 3.52
#